data_AF-A0A417Z3U5-F1
#
_entry.id   AF-A0A417Z3U5-F1
#
_cell.length_a   1.000
_cell.length_b   1.000
_cell.length_c   1.000
_cell.angle_alpha   90.00
_cell.angle_beta   90.00
_cell.angle_gamma   90.00
#
_symmetry.space_group_name_H-M   'P 1'
#
loop_
_entity.id
_entity.type
_entity.pdbx_description
1 polymer ?
#
loop_
_entity_poly.entity_id
_entity_poly.type
_entity_poly.pdbx_seq_one_letter_code
_entity_poly.pdbx_strand_id
1 'polypeptide(L)'
;MSRIAASAGVSVGLVQHYYASKDVLLADAYDRTLQVQQGRIETLVASEEQARGRIEHMVLGALTQFLPLDHDRRDETILFDHFSSVALRQPSLLEAWQRTDDVLLARLREAVVNAEECGEAREGVDPDDEARRLLAVTRGLARTLLLRDDAHEVARVRRVLAQECASTFPNPCRQYGS
;
A
#
# COMPACT_ATOMS: atom_id res chain seq x y z
N MET A 1 0.13 4.05 27.56
CA MET A 1 1.40 4.70 27.93
C MET A 1 2.35 3.76 28.67
N SER A 2 2.04 3.25 29.86
CA SER A 2 2.96 2.37 30.63
C SER A 2 3.50 1.15 29.85
N ARG A 3 2.65 0.37 29.17
CA ARG A 3 3.10 -0.76 28.33
C ARG A 3 4.00 -0.35 27.16
N ILE A 4 3.77 0.83 26.58
CA ILE A 4 4.56 1.37 25.46
C ILE A 4 5.95 1.74 25.96
N ALA A 5 6.01 2.47 27.08
CA ALA A 5 7.26 2.86 27.73
C ALA A 5 8.12 1.64 28.10
N ALA A 6 7.50 0.60 28.67
CA ALA A 6 8.16 -0.65 28.99
C ALA A 6 8.71 -1.36 27.73
N SER A 7 7.92 -1.41 26.64
CA SER A 7 8.34 -2.05 25.38
C SER A 7 9.48 -1.29 24.69
N ALA A 8 9.50 0.04 24.82
CA ALA A 8 10.53 0.91 24.25
C ALA A 8 11.75 1.11 25.18
N GLY A 9 11.76 0.51 26.38
CA GLY A 9 12.86 0.66 27.34
C GLY A 9 13.03 2.08 27.89
N VAL A 10 11.97 2.89 27.90
CA VAL A 10 11.97 4.30 28.34
C VAL A 10 11.02 4.54 29.50
N SER A 11 11.15 5.70 30.16
CA SER A 11 10.24 6.08 31.23
C SER A 11 8.86 6.51 30.69
N VAL A 12 7.81 6.30 31.49
CA VAL A 12 6.45 6.76 31.13
C VAL A 12 6.41 8.28 30.95
N GLY A 13 7.15 9.02 31.79
CA GLY A 13 7.25 10.48 31.71
C GLY A 13 7.88 10.96 30.41
N LEU A 14 8.87 10.23 29.87
CA LEU A 14 9.47 10.56 28.57
C LEU A 14 8.46 10.39 27.43
N VAL A 15 7.69 9.29 27.42
CA VAL A 15 6.64 9.09 26.41
C VAL A 15 5.55 10.16 26.52
N GLN A 16 5.15 10.53 27.73
CA GLN A 16 4.16 11.60 27.97
C GLN A 16 4.67 13.00 27.60
N HIS A 17 5.99 13.22 27.66
CA HIS A 17 6.61 14.46 27.22
C HIS A 17 6.50 14.65 25.70
N TYR A 18 6.67 13.58 24.92
CA TYR A 18 6.55 13.62 23.45
C TYR A 18 5.11 13.48 22.95
N TYR A 19 4.27 12.72 23.66
CA TYR A 19 2.93 12.39 23.21
C TYR A 19 1.89 12.76 24.28
N ALA A 20 1.10 13.79 23.97
CA ALA A 20 0.05 14.30 24.84
C ALA A 20 -1.08 13.27 25.10
N SER A 21 -1.29 12.33 24.18
CA SER A 21 -2.25 11.24 24.35
C SER A 21 -1.80 9.98 23.60
N LYS A 22 -2.47 8.85 23.88
CA LYS A 22 -2.28 7.61 23.12
C LYS A 22 -2.65 7.83 21.64
N ASP A 23 -3.68 8.61 21.37
CA ASP A 23 -4.17 8.84 20.00
C ASP A 23 -3.16 9.61 19.16
N VAL A 24 -2.49 10.62 19.75
CA VAL A 24 -1.39 11.34 19.08
C VAL A 24 -0.23 10.40 18.77
N LEU A 25 0.12 9.50 19.69
CA LEU A 25 1.15 8.49 19.46
C LEU A 25 0.77 7.53 18.33
N LEU A 26 -0.47 7.06 18.30
CA LEU A 26 -0.94 6.15 17.25
C LEU A 26 -0.96 6.82 15.88
N ALA A 27 -1.40 8.08 15.80
CA ALA A 27 -1.37 8.86 14.56
C ALA A 27 0.06 9.09 14.06
N ASP A 28 1.01 9.46 14.93
CA ASP A 28 2.42 9.60 14.54
C ASP A 28 3.03 8.26 14.10
N ALA A 29 2.68 7.16 14.77
CA ALA A 29 3.10 5.82 14.34
C ALA A 29 2.54 5.45 12.97
N TYR A 30 1.27 5.76 12.69
CA TYR A 30 0.64 5.57 11.38
C TYR A 30 1.38 6.36 10.29
N ASP A 31 1.60 7.65 10.50
CA ASP A 31 2.24 8.52 9.52
C ASP A 31 3.68 8.07 9.21
N ARG A 32 4.44 7.68 10.24
CA ARG A 32 5.80 7.14 10.06
C ARG A 32 5.79 5.84 9.27
N THR A 33 4.86 4.93 9.57
CA THR A 33 4.72 3.68 8.83
C THR A 33 4.38 3.93 7.37
N LEU A 34 3.48 4.88 7.08
CA LEU A 34 3.17 5.27 5.71
C LEU A 34 4.39 5.83 4.97
N GLN A 35 5.18 6.70 5.61
CA GLN A 35 6.39 7.27 5.00
C GLN A 35 7.40 6.19 4.61
N VAL A 36 7.61 5.20 5.48
CA VAL A 36 8.52 4.08 5.21
C VAL A 36 8.02 3.25 4.03
N GLN A 37 6.73 2.90 4.01
CA GLN A 37 6.14 2.18 2.88
C GLN A 37 6.22 2.97 1.58
N GLN A 38 5.93 4.27 1.63
CA GLN A 38 5.97 5.16 0.49
C GLN A 38 7.37 5.29 -0.10
N GLY A 39 8.41 5.37 0.74
CA GLY A 39 9.80 5.42 0.29
C GLY A 39 10.22 4.15 -0.46
N ARG A 40 9.73 2.97 -0.05
CA ARG A 40 9.99 1.71 -0.78
C ARG A 40 9.32 1.70 -2.15
N ILE A 41 8.06 2.17 -2.23
CA ILE A 41 7.32 2.27 -3.50
C ILE A 41 8.02 3.25 -4.45
N GLU A 42 8.41 4.44 -3.97
CA GLU A 42 9.10 5.45 -4.78
C GLU A 42 10.44 4.96 -5.31
N THR A 43 11.21 4.26 -4.47
CA THR A 43 12.49 3.65 -4.91
C THR A 43 12.28 2.62 -6.01
N LEU A 44 11.25 1.77 -5.88
CA LEU A 44 10.93 0.75 -6.87
C LEU A 44 10.49 1.38 -8.19
N VAL A 45 9.55 2.33 -8.14
CA VAL A 45 9.03 3.01 -9.34
C VAL A 45 10.16 3.74 -10.07
N ALA A 46 11.00 4.49 -9.36
CA ALA A 46 12.13 5.18 -9.97
C ALA A 46 13.13 4.22 -10.64
N SER A 47 13.36 3.03 -10.06
CA SER A 47 14.21 2.01 -10.65
C SER A 47 13.61 1.42 -11.94
N GLU A 48 12.32 1.14 -11.95
CA GLU A 48 11.61 0.63 -13.14
C GLU A 48 11.52 1.68 -14.25
N GLU A 49 11.31 2.95 -13.90
CA GLU A 49 11.31 4.06 -14.87
C GLU A 49 12.66 4.19 -15.57
N GLN A 50 13.76 4.09 -14.80
CA GLN A 50 15.11 4.08 -15.35
C GLN A 50 15.36 2.87 -16.27
N ALA A 51 14.78 1.72 -15.94
CA ALA A 51 14.85 0.51 -16.74
C ALA A 51 13.92 0.52 -17.97
N ARG A 52 13.11 1.58 -18.16
CA ARG A 52 12.03 1.62 -19.17
C ARG A 52 11.09 0.42 -19.04
N GLY A 53 10.79 0.07 -17.78
CA GLY A 53 9.86 -0.98 -17.42
C GLY A 53 8.45 -0.67 -17.91
N ARG A 54 7.65 -1.73 -18.00
CA ARG A 54 6.22 -1.63 -18.30
C ARG A 54 5.46 -1.06 -17.09
N ILE A 55 4.36 -0.33 -17.36
CA ILE A 55 3.52 0.22 -16.28
C ILE A 55 2.94 -0.92 -15.43
N GLU A 56 2.60 -2.05 -16.06
CA GLU A 56 2.18 -3.27 -15.35
C GLU A 56 3.17 -3.68 -14.25
N HIS A 57 4.48 -3.67 -14.55
CA HIS A 57 5.51 -4.10 -13.62
C HIS A 57 5.70 -3.10 -12.48
N MET A 58 5.64 -1.79 -12.78
CA MET A 58 5.69 -0.73 -11.77
C MET A 58 4.53 -0.86 -10.79
N VAL A 59 3.31 -1.03 -11.30
CA VAL A 59 2.09 -1.18 -10.50
C VAL A 59 2.14 -2.47 -9.68
N LEU A 60 2.49 -3.60 -10.29
CA LEU A 60 2.62 -4.88 -9.59
C LEU A 60 3.68 -4.81 -8.46
N GLY A 61 4.83 -4.20 -8.73
CA GLY A 61 5.91 -4.02 -7.75
C GLY A 61 5.48 -3.13 -6.59
N ALA A 62 4.79 -2.02 -6.88
CA ALA A 62 4.23 -1.11 -5.88
C ALA A 62 3.16 -1.79 -5.01
N LEU A 63 2.18 -2.46 -5.62
CA LEU A 63 1.11 -3.17 -4.89
C LEU A 63 1.65 -4.33 -4.04
N THR A 64 2.75 -4.96 -4.48
CA THR A 64 3.44 -6.00 -3.69
C THR A 64 4.05 -5.45 -2.39
N GLN A 65 4.33 -4.15 -2.29
CA GLN A 65 4.83 -3.53 -1.05
C GLN A 65 3.78 -3.50 0.07
N PHE A 66 2.50 -3.64 -0.26
CA PHE A 66 1.39 -3.71 0.70
C PHE A 66 1.15 -5.13 1.23
N LEU A 67 1.76 -6.15 0.61
CA LEU A 67 1.61 -7.53 1.05
C LEU A 67 2.57 -7.84 2.22
N PRO A 68 2.12 -8.53 3.27
CA PRO A 68 2.94 -8.88 4.44
C PRO A 68 3.90 -10.04 4.13
N LEU A 69 4.87 -9.80 3.25
CA LEU A 69 5.80 -10.82 2.73
C LEU A 69 7.13 -10.88 3.48
N ASP A 70 7.34 -9.97 4.43
CA ASP A 70 8.44 -9.98 5.39
C ASP A 70 7.97 -9.41 6.73
N HIS A 71 8.86 -9.45 7.73
CA HIS A 71 8.56 -9.03 9.10
C HIS A 71 8.05 -7.59 9.15
N ASP A 72 8.74 -6.67 8.49
CA ASP A 72 8.38 -5.24 8.52
C ASP A 72 7.00 -5.04 7.89
N ARG A 73 6.77 -5.54 6.67
CA ARG A 73 5.47 -5.41 5.99
C ARG A 73 4.34 -6.13 6.74
N ARG A 74 4.64 -7.16 7.51
CA ARG A 74 3.67 -7.83 8.39
C ARG A 74 3.25 -6.92 9.54
N ASP A 75 4.20 -6.29 10.21
CA ASP A 75 3.92 -5.34 11.29
C ASP A 75 3.13 -4.13 10.78
N GLU A 76 3.47 -3.62 9.59
CA GLU A 76 2.70 -2.57 8.93
C GLU A 76 1.26 -3.00 8.65
N THR A 77 1.05 -4.21 8.14
CA THR A 77 -0.30 -4.74 7.85
C THR A 77 -1.13 -4.91 9.13
N ILE A 78 -0.52 -5.37 10.24
CA ILE A 78 -1.18 -5.46 11.55
C ILE A 78 -1.61 -4.07 12.02
N LEU A 79 -0.71 -3.09 11.91
CA LEU A 79 -0.95 -1.72 12.32
C LEU A 79 -2.11 -1.11 11.51
N PHE A 80 -2.12 -1.31 10.18
CA PHE A 80 -3.20 -0.85 9.31
C PHE A 80 -4.55 -1.54 9.60
N ASP A 81 -4.58 -2.86 9.80
CA ASP A 81 -5.81 -3.58 10.18
C ASP A 81 -6.34 -3.06 11.52
N HIS A 82 -5.47 -2.85 12.51
CA HIS A 82 -5.84 -2.25 13.80
C HIS A 82 -6.40 -0.83 13.64
N PHE A 83 -5.68 0.05 12.92
CA PHE A 83 -6.06 1.44 12.76
C PHE A 83 -7.32 1.65 11.95
N SER A 84 -7.62 0.79 10.97
CA SER A 84 -8.90 0.83 10.26
C SER A 84 -10.09 0.75 11.22
N SER A 85 -10.00 -0.09 12.27
CA SER A 85 -11.04 -0.20 13.28
C SER A 85 -11.09 1.01 14.23
N VAL A 86 -9.94 1.58 14.56
CA VAL A 86 -9.81 2.72 15.48
C VAL A 86 -10.32 4.02 14.82
N ALA A 87 -10.02 4.21 13.53
CA ALA A 87 -10.40 5.38 12.74
C ALA A 87 -11.91 5.67 12.79
N LEU A 88 -12.74 4.62 12.81
CA LEU A 88 -14.21 4.75 12.89
C LEU A 88 -14.72 5.46 14.16
N ARG A 89 -13.86 5.63 15.18
CA ARG A 89 -14.18 6.30 16.44
C ARG A 89 -13.28 7.53 16.70
N GLN A 90 -12.38 7.85 15.77
CA GLN A 90 -11.37 8.89 15.92
C GLN A 90 -11.31 9.73 14.63
N PRO A 91 -12.05 10.86 14.56
CA PRO A 91 -12.18 11.65 13.32
C PRO A 91 -10.85 12.04 12.68
N SER A 92 -9.86 12.45 13.48
CA SER A 92 -8.54 12.84 12.98
C SER A 92 -7.78 11.69 12.30
N LEU A 93 -7.92 10.47 12.82
CA LEU A 93 -7.31 9.28 12.23
C LEU A 93 -8.06 8.85 10.95
N LEU A 94 -9.39 8.98 10.94
CA LEU A 94 -10.18 8.73 9.73
C LEU A 94 -9.83 9.71 8.60
N GLU A 95 -9.70 11.00 8.91
CA GLU A 95 -9.26 12.01 7.94
C GLU A 95 -7.84 11.72 7.42
N ALA A 96 -6.93 11.29 8.29
CA ALA A 96 -5.59 10.87 7.88
C ALA A 96 -5.64 9.66 6.94
N TRP A 97 -6.42 8.65 7.30
CA TRP A 97 -6.62 7.46 6.48
C TRP A 97 -7.18 7.79 5.10
N GLN A 98 -8.27 8.58 5.04
CA GLN A 98 -8.92 8.96 3.79
C GLN A 98 -7.97 9.74 2.87
N ARG A 99 -7.19 10.68 3.43
CA ARG A 99 -6.19 11.42 2.67
C ARG A 99 -5.12 10.52 2.06
N THR A 100 -4.67 9.52 2.81
CA THR A 100 -3.72 8.53 2.29
C THR A 100 -4.34 7.70 1.16
N ASP A 101 -5.58 7.24 1.35
CA ASP A 101 -6.32 6.49 0.32
C ASP A 101 -6.48 7.29 -0.96
N ASP A 102 -6.85 8.56 -0.86
CA ASP A 102 -7.00 9.45 -2.00
C ASP A 102 -5.69 9.62 -2.78
N VAL A 103 -4.56 9.75 -2.07
CA VAL A 103 -3.23 9.83 -2.72
C VAL A 103 -2.88 8.53 -3.45
N LEU A 104 -3.15 7.37 -2.83
CA LEU A 104 -2.89 6.08 -3.47
C LEU A 104 -3.78 5.85 -4.69
N LEU A 105 -5.07 6.18 -4.59
CA LEU A 105 -6.01 6.08 -5.69
C LEU A 105 -5.63 7.02 -6.83
N ALA A 106 -5.22 8.25 -6.54
CA ALA A 106 -4.76 9.20 -7.55
C ALA A 106 -3.55 8.67 -8.33
N ARG A 107 -2.57 8.07 -7.64
CA ARG A 107 -1.38 7.47 -8.26
C ARG A 107 -1.72 6.26 -9.13
N LEU A 108 -2.59 5.37 -8.66
CA LEU A 108 -3.05 4.21 -9.44
C LEU A 108 -3.85 4.65 -10.66
N ARG A 109 -4.72 5.65 -10.50
CA ARG A 109 -5.49 6.25 -11.60
C ARG A 109 -4.56 6.83 -12.67
N GLU A 110 -3.54 7.58 -12.27
CA GLU A 110 -2.52 8.12 -13.18
C GLU A 110 -1.79 7.00 -13.94
N ALA A 111 -1.43 5.91 -13.27
CA ALA A 111 -0.84 4.75 -13.93
C ALA A 111 -1.78 4.13 -14.99
N VAL A 112 -3.08 4.02 -14.71
CA VAL A 112 -4.07 3.51 -15.67
C VAL A 112 -4.22 4.46 -16.87
N VAL A 113 -4.30 5.78 -16.64
CA VAL A 113 -4.36 6.78 -17.72
C VAL A 113 -3.12 6.69 -18.62
N ASN A 114 -1.92 6.66 -18.03
CA ASN A 114 -0.67 6.54 -18.78
C ASN A 114 -0.62 5.22 -19.58
N ALA A 115 -1.16 4.15 -19.01
CA ALA A 115 -1.28 2.86 -19.68
C ALA A 115 -2.28 2.89 -20.85
N GLU A 116 -3.40 3.61 -20.75
CA GLU A 116 -4.31 3.79 -21.88
C GLU A 116 -3.66 4.58 -23.02
N GLU A 117 -2.97 5.68 -22.69
CA GLU A 117 -2.27 6.52 -23.66
C GLU A 117 -1.21 5.72 -24.43
N CYS A 118 -0.40 4.95 -23.71
CA CYS A 118 0.64 4.11 -24.31
C CYS A 118 0.09 2.79 -24.88
N GLY A 119 -1.18 2.47 -24.66
CA GLY A 119 -1.87 1.29 -25.20
C GLY A 119 -1.71 0.00 -24.40
N GLU A 120 -1.11 0.08 -23.22
CA GLU A 120 -0.90 -1.05 -22.31
C GLU A 120 -2.20 -1.48 -21.59
N ALA A 121 -3.11 -0.54 -21.30
CA ALA A 121 -4.44 -0.82 -20.77
C ALA A 121 -5.47 -1.12 -21.88
N ARG A 122 -6.61 -1.72 -21.50
CA ARG A 122 -7.75 -1.89 -22.42
C ARG A 122 -8.39 -0.54 -22.71
N GLU A 123 -8.84 -0.33 -23.95
CA GLU A 123 -9.61 0.86 -24.30
C GLU A 123 -10.98 0.88 -23.59
N GLY A 124 -11.38 2.05 -23.10
CA GLY A 124 -12.71 2.28 -22.56
C GLY A 124 -12.91 1.76 -21.14
N VAL A 125 -11.82 1.54 -20.38
CA VAL A 125 -11.93 1.34 -18.93
C VAL A 125 -12.11 2.69 -18.24
N ASP A 126 -12.75 2.69 -17.07
CA ASP A 126 -12.75 3.87 -16.21
C ASP A 126 -11.52 3.81 -15.29
N PRO A 127 -10.54 4.74 -15.40
CA PRO A 127 -9.33 4.72 -14.58
C PRO A 127 -9.61 4.79 -13.08
N ASP A 128 -10.70 5.43 -12.68
CA ASP A 128 -11.10 5.58 -11.30
C ASP A 128 -11.63 4.27 -10.71
N ASP A 129 -12.40 3.51 -11.48
CA ASP A 129 -12.88 2.18 -11.07
C ASP A 129 -11.74 1.17 -11.00
N GLU A 130 -10.82 1.24 -11.94
CA GLU A 130 -9.70 0.29 -12.02
C GLU A 130 -8.67 0.53 -10.91
N ALA A 131 -8.38 1.79 -10.60
CA ALA A 131 -7.57 2.15 -9.43
C ALA A 131 -8.18 1.61 -8.12
N ARG A 132 -9.50 1.75 -7.96
CA ARG A 132 -10.24 1.23 -6.79
C ARG A 132 -10.19 -0.30 -6.74
N ARG A 133 -10.35 -0.97 -7.89
CA ARG A 133 -10.28 -2.44 -7.99
C ARG A 133 -8.90 -2.96 -7.55
N LEU A 134 -7.83 -2.41 -8.13
CA LEU A 134 -6.45 -2.79 -7.79
C LEU A 134 -6.16 -2.63 -6.30
N LEU A 135 -6.54 -1.48 -5.72
CA LEU A 135 -6.32 -1.22 -4.30
C LEU A 135 -7.16 -2.16 -3.41
N ALA A 136 -8.43 -2.38 -3.76
CA ALA A 136 -9.32 -3.26 -2.99
C ALA A 136 -8.84 -4.71 -2.99
N VAL A 137 -8.45 -5.24 -4.16
CA VAL A 137 -7.87 -6.59 -4.29
C VAL A 137 -6.61 -6.71 -3.45
N THR A 138 -5.69 -5.76 -3.58
CA THR A 138 -4.42 -5.75 -2.85
C THR A 138 -4.64 -5.77 -1.33
N ARG A 139 -5.56 -4.96 -0.80
CA ARG A 139 -5.90 -4.94 0.62
C ARG A 139 -6.53 -6.25 1.11
N GLY A 140 -7.43 -6.82 0.32
CA GLY A 140 -8.03 -8.12 0.63
C GLY A 140 -6.99 -9.25 0.68
N LEU A 141 -6.04 -9.24 -0.25
CA LEU A 141 -4.94 -10.18 -0.31
C LEU A 141 -3.97 -10.01 0.86
N ALA A 142 -3.59 -8.77 1.20
CA ALA A 142 -2.73 -8.47 2.35
C ALA A 142 -3.36 -8.98 3.66
N ARG A 143 -4.66 -8.73 3.85
CA ARG A 143 -5.40 -9.24 5.01
C ARG A 143 -5.51 -10.76 5.03
N THR A 144 -5.66 -11.40 3.87
CA THR A 144 -5.68 -12.87 3.77
C THR A 144 -4.34 -13.46 4.20
N LEU A 145 -3.22 -12.92 3.71
CA LEU A 145 -1.88 -13.36 4.12
C LEU A 145 -1.59 -13.12 5.59
N LEU A 146 -2.07 -12.00 6.15
CA LEU A 146 -1.89 -11.73 7.58
C LEU A 146 -2.49 -12.84 8.46
N LEU A 147 -3.59 -13.44 8.01
CA LEU A 147 -4.31 -14.49 8.72
C LEU A 147 -3.89 -15.91 8.30
N ARG A 148 -3.17 -16.07 7.19
CA ARG A 148 -2.72 -17.34 6.60
C ARG A 148 -1.39 -17.12 5.86
N ASP A 149 -0.27 -17.36 6.54
CA ASP A 149 1.08 -17.03 6.04
C ASP A 149 1.92 -18.25 5.62
N ASP A 150 1.28 -19.33 5.17
CA ASP A 150 2.00 -20.47 4.62
C ASP A 150 2.51 -20.22 3.18
N ALA A 151 3.54 -20.96 2.78
CA ALA A 151 4.21 -20.79 1.49
C ALA A 151 3.28 -20.96 0.29
N HIS A 152 2.25 -21.80 0.41
CA HIS A 152 1.30 -22.04 -0.67
C HIS A 152 0.32 -20.85 -0.80
N GLU A 153 -0.12 -20.27 0.30
CA GLU A 153 -0.96 -19.06 0.28
C GLU A 153 -0.18 -17.85 -0.23
N VAL A 154 1.09 -17.68 0.15
CA VAL A 154 1.98 -16.66 -0.41
C VAL A 154 2.07 -16.78 -1.93
N ALA A 155 2.28 -17.98 -2.45
CA ALA A 155 2.34 -18.21 -3.89
C ALA A 155 0.99 -17.92 -4.58
N ARG A 156 -0.14 -18.27 -3.94
CA ARG A 156 -1.48 -17.97 -4.43
C ARG A 156 -1.73 -16.47 -4.52
N VAL A 157 -1.47 -15.73 -3.45
CA VAL A 157 -1.71 -14.29 -3.37
C VAL A 157 -0.86 -13.53 -4.39
N ARG A 158 0.42 -13.86 -4.53
CA ARG A 158 1.29 -13.26 -5.56
C ARG A 158 0.74 -13.49 -6.96
N ARG A 159 0.27 -14.71 -7.24
CA ARG A 159 -0.33 -15.05 -8.53
C ARG A 159 -1.64 -14.29 -8.77
N VAL A 160 -2.51 -14.18 -7.77
CA VAL A 160 -3.78 -13.43 -7.92
C VAL A 160 -3.51 -11.96 -8.17
N LEU A 161 -2.57 -11.34 -7.44
CA LEU A 161 -2.20 -9.94 -7.67
C LEU A 161 -1.60 -9.73 -9.07
N ALA A 162 -0.71 -10.62 -9.51
CA ALA A 162 -0.15 -10.56 -10.86
C ALA A 162 -1.22 -10.72 -11.95
N GLN A 163 -2.19 -11.62 -11.75
CA GLN A 163 -3.31 -11.79 -12.67
C GLN A 163 -4.21 -10.55 -12.72
N GLU A 164 -4.44 -9.91 -11.57
CA GLU A 164 -5.20 -8.66 -11.51
C GLU A 164 -4.52 -7.57 -12.34
N CYS A 165 -3.23 -7.32 -12.10
CA CYS A 165 -2.45 -6.35 -12.88
C CYS A 165 -2.42 -6.70 -14.37
N ALA A 166 -2.15 -7.96 -14.74
CA ALA A 166 -2.13 -8.38 -16.14
C ALA A 166 -3.49 -8.22 -16.81
N SER A 167 -4.59 -8.36 -16.05
CA SER A 167 -5.92 -8.11 -16.58
C SER A 167 -6.14 -6.62 -16.86
N THR A 168 -5.66 -5.74 -15.98
CA THR A 168 -5.72 -4.27 -16.15
C THR A 168 -4.87 -3.78 -17.31
N PHE A 169 -3.68 -4.37 -17.46
CA PHE A 169 -2.63 -3.98 -18.42
C PHE A 169 -2.30 -5.11 -19.41
N PRO A 170 -3.26 -5.59 -20.22
CA PRO A 170 -3.09 -6.83 -21.00
C PRO A 170 -2.22 -6.68 -22.25
N ASN A 171 -1.93 -5.46 -22.68
CA ASN A 171 -1.26 -5.18 -23.95
C ASN A 171 0.19 -4.75 -23.72
N PRO A 172 1.10 -4.90 -24.70
CA PRO A 172 2.41 -4.27 -24.64
C PRO A 172 2.29 -2.75 -24.82
N CYS A 173 3.15 -2.00 -24.13
CA CYS A 173 3.27 -0.56 -24.32
C CYS A 173 3.74 -0.24 -25.76
N ARG A 174 2.98 0.61 -26.48
CA ARG A 174 3.28 1.04 -27.86
C ARG A 174 4.53 1.93 -27.94
N GLN A 175 4.98 2.53 -26.84
CA GLN A 175 6.15 3.42 -26.82
C GLN A 175 7.49 2.68 -26.86
N TYR A 176 7.51 1.38 -26.54
CA TYR A 176 8.72 0.54 -26.58
C TYR A 176 8.68 -0.54 -27.68
N GLY A 177 7.59 -0.59 -28.45
CA GLY A 177 7.47 -1.44 -29.64
C GLY A 177 7.99 -0.72 -30.87
N SER A 178 9.31 -0.75 -31.09
CA SER A 178 9.95 -0.51 -32.39
C SER A 178 10.76 -1.73 -32.78
#